data_AF-H1XZ66-F1
#
_entry.id   AF-H1XZ66-F1
#
_cell.length_a   1.000
_cell.length_b   1.000
_cell.length_c   1.000
_cell.angle_alpha   90.00
_cell.angle_beta   90.00
_cell.angle_gamma   90.00
#
_symmetry.space_group_name_H-M   'P 1'
#
loop_
_entity.id
_entity.type
_entity.pdbx_description
1 polymer ?
#
loop_
_entity_poly.entity_id
_entity_poly.type
_entity_poly.pdbx_seq_one_letter_code
_entity_poly.pdbx_strand_id
1 'polypeptide(L)'
;MKNLRNLTNADKAKLLHELFPDEIPYLLDRIIIVCADLKTNQEQHRKTWDFGLMTFDMWLQLSEQVEERINKYRSSLVKSSKVFSDRLFSSFDYTVLFVNDRIVKYAQHNSEDEKFKLAVELLFNA
;
A
#
# COMPACT_ATOMS: atom_id res chain seq x y z
N MET A 1 -13.50 -0.78 -19.55
CA MET A 1 -13.16 -0.26 -18.21
C MET A 1 -14.41 -0.27 -17.34
N LYS A 2 -14.28 -0.61 -16.05
CA LYS A 2 -15.39 -0.46 -15.08
C LYS A 2 -15.60 1.02 -14.78
N ASN A 3 -16.80 1.40 -14.34
CA ASN A 3 -17.02 2.73 -13.77
C ASN A 3 -16.15 2.90 -12.52
N LEU A 4 -15.66 4.13 -12.26
CA LEU A 4 -14.88 4.51 -11.09
C LEU A 4 -15.51 3.99 -9.78
N ARG A 5 -16.84 4.07 -9.66
CA ARG A 5 -17.60 3.59 -8.50
C ARG A 5 -17.56 2.07 -8.28
N ASN A 6 -17.22 1.31 -9.32
CA ASN A 6 -17.22 -0.15 -9.32
C ASN A 6 -15.80 -0.74 -9.36
N LEU A 7 -14.77 0.09 -9.18
CA LEU A 7 -13.39 -0.38 -9.13
C LEU A 7 -13.13 -1.07 -7.79
N THR A 8 -12.62 -2.30 -7.87
CA THR A 8 -12.05 -3.01 -6.72
C THR A 8 -10.72 -2.38 -6.29
N ASN A 9 -10.20 -2.71 -5.11
CA ASN A 9 -8.87 -2.24 -4.70
C ASN A 9 -7.77 -2.67 -5.67
N ALA A 10 -7.85 -3.87 -6.25
CA ALA A 10 -6.92 -4.33 -7.28
C ALA A 10 -7.05 -3.51 -8.57
N ASP A 11 -8.27 -3.17 -9.00
CA ASP A 11 -8.48 -2.32 -10.17
C ASP A 11 -7.91 -0.90 -9.93
N LYS A 12 -8.13 -0.32 -8.73
CA LYS A 12 -7.60 0.98 -8.31
C LYS A 12 -6.07 0.99 -8.28
N ALA A 13 -5.46 -0.02 -7.68
CA ALA A 13 -4.01 -0.17 -7.58
C ALA A 13 -3.35 -0.32 -8.96
N LYS A 14 -3.96 -1.12 -9.84
CA LYS A 14 -3.50 -1.27 -11.22
C LYS A 14 -3.53 0.06 -11.96
N LEU A 15 -4.64 0.80 -11.86
CA LEU A 15 -4.80 2.09 -12.50
C LEU A 15 -3.80 3.13 -11.96
N LEU A 16 -3.59 3.18 -10.64
CA LEU A 16 -2.60 4.06 -10.03
C LEU A 16 -1.19 3.79 -10.56
N HIS A 17 -0.80 2.51 -10.67
CA HIS A 17 0.48 2.10 -11.25
C HIS A 17 0.64 2.54 -12.70
N GLU A 18 -0.39 2.36 -13.53
CA GLU A 18 -0.36 2.73 -14.95
C GLU A 18 -0.27 4.24 -15.16
N LEU A 19 -0.87 5.03 -14.27
CA LEU A 19 -0.84 6.49 -14.33
C LEU A 19 0.48 7.09 -13.81
N PHE A 20 1.10 6.46 -12.80
CA PHE A 20 2.26 6.99 -12.10
C PHE A 20 3.34 5.92 -11.88
N PRO A 21 3.91 5.32 -12.95
CA PRO A 21 4.90 4.26 -12.81
C PRO A 21 6.18 4.73 -12.09
N ASP A 22 6.53 6.01 -12.21
CA ASP A 22 7.72 6.59 -11.59
C ASP A 22 7.60 6.74 -10.06
N GLU A 23 6.37 6.80 -9.52
CA GLU A 23 6.12 6.86 -8.07
C GLU A 23 6.25 5.48 -7.40
N ILE A 24 6.13 4.39 -8.17
CA ILE A 24 6.04 3.02 -7.63
C ILE A 24 7.32 2.60 -6.88
N PRO A 25 8.55 2.81 -7.37
CA PRO A 25 9.76 2.48 -6.63
C PRO A 25 9.80 3.15 -5.25
N TYR A 26 9.46 4.44 -5.19
CA TYR A 26 9.49 5.26 -3.98
C TYR A 26 8.40 4.86 -2.98
N LEU A 27 7.19 4.58 -3.47
CA LEU A 27 6.12 4.01 -2.66
C LEU A 27 6.55 2.68 -2.03
N LEU A 28 7.14 1.77 -2.81
CA LEU A 28 7.60 0.48 -2.31
C LEU A 28 8.73 0.65 -1.28
N ASP A 29 9.68 1.56 -1.50
CA ASP A 29 10.73 1.87 -0.52
C ASP A 29 10.14 2.44 0.78
N ARG A 30 9.16 3.32 0.68
CA ARG A 30 8.46 3.85 1.85
C ARG A 30 7.76 2.75 2.63
N ILE A 31 7.10 1.80 1.95
CA ILE A 31 6.45 0.66 2.60
C ILE A 31 7.48 -0.17 3.38
N ILE A 32 8.64 -0.47 2.79
CA ILE A 32 9.71 -1.23 3.48
C ILE A 32 10.22 -0.49 4.72
N ILE A 33 10.44 0.83 4.64
CA ILE A 33 10.85 1.64 5.80
C ILE A 33 9.81 1.54 6.93
N VAL A 34 8.52 1.60 6.60
CA VAL A 34 7.46 1.44 7.60
C VAL A 34 7.47 0.04 8.20
N CYS A 35 7.61 -1.02 7.39
CA CYS A 35 7.66 -2.39 7.91
C CYS A 35 8.83 -2.56 8.90
N ALA A 36 9.99 -1.99 8.58
CA ALA A 36 11.14 -2.00 9.48
C ALA A 36 10.85 -1.23 10.79
N ASP A 37 10.25 -0.05 10.70
CA ASP A 37 9.86 0.74 11.88
C ASP A 37 8.86 0.00 12.78
N LEU A 38 7.83 -0.62 12.20
CA LEU A 38 6.86 -1.41 12.94
C LEU A 38 7.52 -2.57 13.69
N LYS A 39 8.52 -3.22 13.10
CA LYS A 39 9.29 -4.32 13.72
C LYS A 39 10.21 -3.85 14.83
N THR A 40 10.90 -2.73 14.63
CA THR A 40 11.89 -2.22 15.60
C THR A 40 11.21 -1.53 16.78
N ASN A 41 10.11 -0.81 16.54
CA ASN A 41 9.46 0.05 17.54
C ASN A 41 8.11 -0.53 18.04
N GLN A 42 7.98 -1.86 18.11
CA GLN A 42 6.72 -2.54 18.46
C GLN A 42 6.09 -2.03 19.76
N GLU A 43 6.88 -1.92 20.84
CA GLU A 43 6.38 -1.49 22.15
C GLU A 43 5.79 -0.07 22.12
N GLN A 44 6.39 0.82 21.33
CA GLN A 44 5.88 2.18 21.16
C GLN A 44 4.55 2.15 20.40
N HIS A 45 4.51 1.44 19.28
CA HIS A 45 3.30 1.34 18.46
C HIS A 45 2.16 0.65 19.20
N ARG A 46 2.43 -0.39 20.01
CA ARG A 46 1.42 -1.06 20.84
C ARG A 46 0.76 -0.11 21.84
N LYS A 47 1.54 0.76 22.48
CA LYS A 47 1.02 1.70 23.50
C LYS A 47 0.08 2.74 22.90
N THR A 48 0.31 3.13 21.66
CA THR A 48 -0.47 4.17 20.96
C THR A 48 -1.45 3.57 19.94
N TRP A 49 -1.65 2.25 19.95
CA TRP A 49 -2.45 1.57 18.94
C TRP A 49 -3.95 1.82 19.16
N ASP A 50 -4.59 2.50 18.23
CA ASP A 50 -6.02 2.86 18.31
C ASP A 50 -6.76 2.64 16.97
N PHE A 51 -6.35 1.63 16.20
CA PHE A 51 -6.95 1.39 14.89
C PHE A 51 -8.37 0.79 14.97
N GLY A 52 -8.76 0.23 16.12
CA GLY A 52 -10.11 -0.29 16.40
C GLY A 52 -10.51 -1.56 15.65
N LEU A 53 -10.13 -1.72 14.39
CA LEU A 53 -10.51 -2.83 13.51
C LEU A 53 -9.66 -4.09 13.71
N MET A 54 -8.42 -3.95 14.15
CA MET A 54 -7.53 -5.09 14.45
C MET A 54 -6.47 -4.71 15.47
N THR A 55 -5.85 -5.71 16.09
CA THR A 55 -4.75 -5.51 17.03
C THR A 55 -3.47 -5.09 16.30
N PHE A 56 -2.52 -4.51 17.04
CA PHE A 56 -1.20 -4.20 16.51
C PHE A 56 -0.50 -5.46 15.96
N ASP A 57 -0.62 -6.60 16.65
CA ASP A 57 -0.04 -7.88 16.19
C ASP A 57 -0.55 -8.31 14.83
N MET A 58 -1.87 -8.20 14.61
CA MET A 58 -2.46 -8.50 13.32
C MET A 58 -1.94 -7.54 12.24
N TRP A 59 -1.85 -6.25 12.56
CA TRP A 59 -1.31 -5.25 11.62
C TRP A 59 0.17 -5.50 11.29
N LEU A 60 0.98 -5.86 12.29
CA LEU A 60 2.37 -6.23 12.12
C LEU A 60 2.50 -7.45 11.20
N GLN A 61 1.68 -8.48 11.41
CA GLN A 61 1.66 -9.67 10.54
C GLN A 61 1.28 -9.33 9.09
N LEU A 62 0.38 -8.38 8.86
CA LEU A 62 0.08 -7.90 7.50
C LEU A 62 1.29 -7.17 6.89
N SER A 63 1.97 -6.33 7.68
CA SER A 63 3.16 -5.61 7.24
C SER A 63 4.30 -6.55 6.83
N GLU A 64 4.47 -7.66 7.56
CA GLU A 64 5.48 -8.69 7.29
C GLU A 64 5.19 -9.44 5.99
N GLN A 65 3.93 -9.79 5.74
CA GLN A 65 3.51 -10.43 4.49
C GLN A 65 3.72 -9.50 3.29
N VAL A 66 3.41 -8.21 3.44
CA VAL A 66 3.62 -7.20 2.39
C VAL A 66 5.11 -7.02 2.13
N GLU A 67 5.93 -6.92 3.17
CA GLU A 67 7.38 -6.82 3.05
C GLU A 67 7.98 -8.04 2.33
N GLU A 68 7.58 -9.25 2.69
CA GLU A 68 8.02 -10.48 2.00
C GLU A 68 7.69 -10.43 0.50
N ARG A 69 6.47 -10.02 0.15
CA ARG A 69 6.03 -9.89 -1.25
C ARG A 69 6.84 -8.84 -2.00
N ILE A 70 7.08 -7.68 -1.38
CA ILE A 70 7.89 -6.62 -1.99
C ILE A 70 9.31 -7.12 -2.22
N ASN A 71 9.95 -7.71 -1.21
CA ASN A 71 11.33 -8.21 -1.32
C ASN A 71 11.45 -9.30 -2.38
N LYS A 72 10.46 -10.21 -2.46
CA LYS A 72 10.45 -11.32 -3.43
C LYS A 72 10.20 -10.87 -4.87
N TYR A 73 9.36 -9.85 -5.08
CA TYR A 73 8.87 -9.47 -6.41
C TYR A 73 9.22 -8.04 -6.85
N ARG A 74 10.10 -7.32 -6.12
CA ARG A 74 10.36 -5.88 -6.32
C ARG A 74 10.48 -5.44 -7.77
N SER A 75 11.38 -6.07 -8.53
CA SER A 75 11.61 -5.74 -9.94
C SER A 75 10.34 -5.88 -10.81
N SER A 76 9.54 -6.92 -10.55
CA SER A 76 8.28 -7.16 -11.26
C SER A 76 7.17 -6.20 -10.81
N LEU A 77 7.11 -5.85 -9.51
CA LEU A 77 6.16 -4.88 -8.97
C LEU A 77 6.37 -3.49 -9.57
N VAL A 78 7.63 -3.07 -9.75
CA VAL A 78 7.95 -1.80 -10.41
C VAL A 78 7.52 -1.81 -11.87
N LYS A 79 7.79 -2.90 -12.60
CA LYS A 79 7.61 -2.95 -14.06
C LYS A 79 6.21 -3.29 -14.54
N SER A 80 5.37 -3.90 -13.69
CA SER A 80 4.09 -4.46 -14.13
C SER A 80 2.96 -4.10 -13.18
N SER A 81 2.03 -3.26 -13.67
CA SER A 81 0.79 -2.89 -12.98
C SER A 81 -0.04 -4.11 -12.57
N LYS A 82 -0.05 -5.14 -13.43
CA LYS A 82 -0.71 -6.42 -13.15
C LYS A 82 -0.05 -7.18 -12.00
N VAL A 83 1.29 -7.27 -11.98
CA VAL A 83 1.97 -7.95 -10.87
C VAL A 83 1.81 -7.14 -9.57
N PHE A 84 1.87 -5.81 -9.66
CA PHE A 84 1.60 -4.92 -8.54
C PHE A 84 0.21 -5.16 -7.94
N SER A 85 -0.85 -5.15 -8.75
CA SER A 85 -2.21 -5.41 -8.29
C SER A 85 -2.38 -6.83 -7.77
N ASP A 86 -1.95 -7.84 -8.53
CA ASP A 86 -2.25 -9.24 -8.22
C ASP A 86 -1.51 -9.72 -6.96
N ARG A 87 -0.31 -9.18 -6.68
CA ARG A 87 0.51 -9.59 -5.54
C ARG A 87 0.21 -8.80 -4.27
N LEU A 88 -0.07 -7.50 -4.36
CA LEU A 88 -0.30 -6.67 -3.18
C LEU A 88 -1.78 -6.50 -2.81
N PHE A 89 -2.70 -6.79 -3.74
CA PHE A 89 -4.14 -6.59 -3.58
C PHE A 89 -4.94 -7.88 -3.84
N SER A 90 -4.30 -9.03 -3.64
CA SER A 90 -4.94 -10.32 -3.83
C SER A 90 -6.15 -10.46 -2.90
N SER A 91 -7.29 -10.89 -3.44
CA SER A 91 -8.57 -10.99 -2.72
C SER A 91 -8.61 -12.04 -1.60
N PHE A 92 -7.53 -12.80 -1.41
CA PHE A 92 -7.49 -13.94 -0.48
C PHE A 92 -6.98 -13.57 0.93
N ASP A 93 -6.49 -12.35 1.14
CA ASP A 93 -6.02 -11.90 2.46
C ASP A 93 -6.34 -10.42 2.74
N TYR A 94 -6.03 -9.99 3.97
CA TYR A 94 -6.29 -8.63 4.45
C TYR A 94 -5.12 -7.66 4.19
N THR A 95 -4.06 -8.07 3.47
CA THR A 95 -2.90 -7.18 3.19
C THR A 95 -3.30 -5.95 2.38
N VAL A 96 -4.40 -6.03 1.63
CA VAL A 96 -5.03 -4.88 0.96
C VAL A 96 -5.30 -3.71 1.91
N LEU A 97 -5.67 -3.96 3.17
CA LEU A 97 -5.91 -2.91 4.15
C LEU A 97 -4.62 -2.17 4.47
N PHE A 98 -3.53 -2.92 4.68
CA PHE A 98 -2.21 -2.35 4.95
C PHE A 98 -1.72 -1.55 3.74
N VAL A 99 -1.75 -2.13 2.54
CA VAL A 99 -1.21 -1.47 1.35
C VAL A 99 -2.01 -0.21 0.99
N ASN A 100 -3.35 -0.23 1.11
CA ASN A 100 -4.19 0.96 0.93
C ASN A 100 -3.78 2.09 1.88
N ASP A 101 -3.65 1.79 3.18
CA ASP A 101 -3.24 2.77 4.18
C ASP A 101 -1.83 3.33 3.89
N ARG A 102 -0.92 2.49 3.37
CA ARG A 102 0.41 2.94 2.96
C ARG A 102 0.38 3.85 1.73
N ILE A 103 -0.46 3.56 0.73
CA ILE A 103 -0.65 4.43 -0.44
C ILE A 103 -1.15 5.81 0.00
N VAL A 104 -2.18 5.86 0.84
CA VAL A 104 -2.77 7.11 1.32
C VAL A 104 -1.74 7.92 2.11
N LYS A 105 -1.03 7.30 3.06
CA LYS A 105 0.00 8.00 3.86
C LYS A 105 1.21 8.45 3.03
N TYR A 106 1.59 7.69 2.01
CA TYR A 106 2.66 8.10 1.09
C TYR A 106 2.23 9.33 0.29
N ALA A 107 1.01 9.37 -0.26
CA ALA A 107 0.49 10.54 -0.94
C ALA A 107 0.45 11.78 -0.01
N GLN A 108 0.01 11.60 1.24
CA GLN A 108 -0.13 12.70 2.20
C GLN A 108 1.21 13.28 2.69
N HIS A 109 2.25 12.46 2.82
CA HIS A 109 3.45 12.84 3.57
C HIS A 109 4.77 12.70 2.80
N ASN A 110 4.77 12.05 1.63
CA ASN A 110 6.01 11.65 0.97
C ASN A 110 6.07 11.97 -0.53
N SER A 111 4.95 11.90 -1.26
CA SER A 111 4.94 12.24 -2.68
C SER A 111 5.00 13.76 -2.88
N GLU A 112 5.78 14.20 -3.87
CA GLU A 112 5.80 15.60 -4.34
C GLU A 112 4.92 15.81 -5.58
N ASP A 113 4.43 14.73 -6.21
CA ASP A 113 3.57 14.82 -7.39
C ASP A 113 2.11 15.12 -6.99
N GLU A 114 1.68 16.36 -7.21
CA GLU A 114 0.31 16.80 -6.93
C GLU A 114 -0.76 16.01 -7.70
N LYS A 115 -0.45 15.50 -8.90
CA LYS A 115 -1.40 14.67 -9.66
C LYS A 115 -1.52 13.28 -9.04
N PHE A 116 -0.42 12.72 -8.53
CA PHE A 116 -0.46 11.47 -7.79
C PHE A 116 -1.33 11.61 -6.55
N LYS A 117 -1.17 12.70 -5.78
CA LYS A 117 -1.99 12.99 -4.60
C LYS A 117 -3.48 13.04 -4.93
N LEU A 118 -3.86 13.79 -5.95
CA LEU A 118 -5.25 13.88 -6.41
C LEU A 118 -5.81 12.53 -6.88
N ALA A 119 -5.01 11.73 -7.57
CA ALA A 119 -5.41 10.39 -7.98
C ALA A 119 -5.64 9.47 -6.79
N VAL A 120 -4.77 9.53 -5.77
CA VAL A 120 -4.95 8.75 -4.54
C VAL A 120 -6.20 9.19 -3.78
N GLU A 121 -6.46 10.49 -3.68
CA GLU A 121 -7.68 11.02 -3.07
C GLU A 121 -8.94 10.49 -3.79
N LEU A 122 -8.97 10.59 -5.12
CA LEU A 122 -10.10 10.11 -5.94
C LEU A 122 -10.32 8.60 -5.85
N LEU A 123 -9.24 7.82 -5.80
CA LEU A 123 -9.33 6.36 -5.86
C LEU A 123 -9.52 5.72 -4.49
N PHE A 124 -8.91 6.25 -3.43
CA PHE A 124 -8.83 5.56 -2.13
C PHE A 124 -9.54 6.30 -0.99
N ASN A 125 -9.87 7.58 -1.14
CA ASN A 125 -10.58 8.39 -0.12
C ASN A 125 -11.99 8.86 -0.56
N ALA A 126 -12.52 8.30 -1.65
CA ALA A 126 -13.86 8.62 -2.16
C ALA A 126 -14.99 7.91 -1.41
#